data_AF-A0A4R5WMH3-F1
#
_entry.id   AF-A0A4R5WMH3-F1
#
_cell.length_a   1.000
_cell.length_b   1.000
_cell.length_c   1.000
_cell.angle_alpha   90.00
_cell.angle_beta   90.00
_cell.angle_gamma   90.00
#
_symmetry.space_group_name_H-M   'P 1'
#
loop_
_entity.id
_entity.type
_entity.pdbx_description
1 polymer ?
#
loop_
_entity_poly.entity_id
_entity_poly.type
_entity_poly.pdbx_seq_one_letter_code
_entity_poly.pdbx_strand_id
1 'polypeptide(L)'
;MSGDLWQRFTAELQRLTAEVPGLADVAAGPDVGDAAGRYRSMCAVLSEIACTASELDDGRVWTWLASDAVAAVRTAAATAALEADGLAVDAAMDPDAHLRRALHWRRYGRRTTADLQRRCAADVSRGSLRLLAGAAPRVMSRLELQRIRLELVRDSRRRYDDLRADLLARVPSGRGAGFEAGVRERLVEVADQMREATALALGRPASTERWPVPEVTGPVLVQRPDELWLGVVLGAGFGLGAALGLARTATGLAGVPDGIGAVVGLVLGLALTVAVVGGRARLHRRAVLDRWVGSVVAAARQASEEELAYRLLEAQTDLASAHHKTKN
;
A
#
# COMPACT_ATOMS: atom_id res chain seq x y z
N MET A 1 -2.68 -16.10 38.51
CA MET A 1 -1.31 -16.10 37.94
C MET A 1 -0.98 -17.54 37.60
N SER A 2 -0.71 -17.88 36.33
CA SER A 2 -0.42 -19.27 35.94
C SER A 2 0.93 -19.70 36.51
N GLY A 3 1.00 -20.91 37.10
CA GLY A 3 2.23 -21.44 37.71
C GLY A 3 3.46 -21.37 36.80
N ASP A 4 3.27 -21.62 35.51
CA ASP A 4 4.34 -21.64 34.50
C ASP A 4 5.02 -20.27 34.28
N LEU A 5 4.25 -19.17 34.34
CA LEU A 5 4.81 -17.82 34.16
C LEU A 5 5.68 -17.42 35.35
N TRP A 6 5.25 -17.81 36.55
CA TRP A 6 6.00 -17.58 37.76
C TRP A 6 7.29 -18.39 37.78
N GLN A 7 7.23 -19.68 37.40
CA GLN A 7 8.41 -20.53 37.32
C GLN A 7 9.46 -20.04 36.31
N ARG A 8 9.02 -19.55 35.13
CA ARG A 8 9.95 -18.97 34.14
C ARG A 8 10.63 -17.70 34.67
N PHE A 9 9.85 -16.81 35.28
CA PHE A 9 10.38 -15.59 35.87
C PHE A 9 11.38 -15.87 37.00
N THR A 10 11.05 -16.80 37.92
CA THR A 10 11.95 -17.14 39.02
C THR A 10 13.21 -17.83 38.55
N ALA A 11 13.13 -18.69 37.51
CA ALA A 11 14.31 -19.32 36.92
C ALA A 11 15.25 -18.29 36.26
N GLU A 12 14.70 -17.32 35.51
CA GLU A 12 15.51 -16.25 34.93
C GLU A 12 16.11 -15.33 35.99
N LEU A 13 15.36 -15.00 37.04
CA LEU A 13 15.85 -14.22 38.17
C LEU A 13 17.00 -14.93 38.90
N GLN A 14 16.86 -16.22 39.20
CA GLN A 14 17.92 -17.03 39.83
C GLN A 14 19.19 -17.05 38.98
N ARG A 15 19.05 -17.19 37.66
CA ARG A 15 20.18 -17.14 36.72
C ARG A 15 20.87 -15.77 36.77
N LEU A 16 20.09 -14.69 36.77
CA LEU A 16 20.62 -13.33 36.85
C LEU A 16 21.34 -13.07 38.19
N THR A 17 20.79 -13.52 39.30
CA THR A 17 21.41 -13.38 40.63
C THR A 17 22.72 -14.17 40.74
N ALA A 18 22.82 -15.33 40.08
CA ALA A 18 24.09 -16.07 40.01
C ALA A 18 25.16 -15.35 39.17
N GLU A 19 24.75 -14.63 38.12
CA GLU A 19 25.64 -13.86 37.24
C GLU A 19 26.01 -12.48 37.81
N VAL A 20 25.18 -11.92 38.70
CA VAL A 20 25.35 -10.62 39.35
C VAL A 20 25.04 -10.75 40.86
N PRO A 21 26.04 -11.14 41.68
CA PRO A 21 25.84 -11.43 43.11
C PRO A 21 25.27 -10.27 43.94
N GLY A 22 25.50 -9.02 43.51
CA GLY A 22 24.93 -7.82 44.15
C GLY A 22 23.40 -7.73 44.10
N LEU A 23 22.71 -8.59 43.33
CA LEU A 23 21.24 -8.67 43.29
C LEU A 23 20.65 -9.64 44.32
N ALA A 24 21.46 -10.40 45.07
CA ALA A 24 20.97 -11.42 45.98
C ALA A 24 20.15 -10.85 47.16
N ASP A 25 20.49 -9.64 47.61
CA ASP A 25 19.84 -8.98 48.76
C ASP A 25 18.45 -8.42 48.44
N VAL A 26 18.12 -8.21 47.16
CA VAL A 26 16.87 -7.60 46.68
C VAL A 26 15.73 -8.63 46.54
N ALA A 27 16.05 -9.92 46.38
CA ALA A 27 15.06 -10.95 46.04
C ALA A 27 14.13 -11.39 47.20
N ALA A 28 14.39 -10.93 48.43
CA ALA A 28 13.61 -11.28 49.62
C ALA A 28 12.40 -10.32 49.83
N GLY A 29 11.46 -10.29 48.87
CA GLY A 29 10.26 -9.44 48.93
C GLY A 29 9.06 -10.08 49.68
N PRO A 30 8.17 -9.29 50.31
CA PRO A 30 7.17 -9.76 51.26
C PRO A 30 5.96 -10.47 50.63
N ASP A 31 5.44 -11.47 51.35
CA ASP A 31 4.17 -12.13 51.05
C ASP A 31 2.99 -11.24 51.45
N VAL A 32 2.18 -10.81 50.48
CA VAL A 32 1.03 -9.92 50.69
C VAL A 32 -0.24 -10.61 50.20
N GLY A 33 -1.29 -10.57 51.04
CA GLY A 33 -2.49 -11.41 50.86
C GLY A 33 -3.43 -11.04 49.71
N ASP A 34 -3.43 -9.79 49.21
CA ASP A 34 -4.37 -9.34 48.16
C ASP A 34 -3.70 -9.13 46.78
N ALA A 35 -4.50 -9.07 45.70
CA ALA A 35 -3.97 -8.95 44.33
C ALA A 35 -3.26 -7.60 44.09
N ALA A 36 -3.80 -6.52 44.66
CA ALA A 36 -3.23 -5.19 44.58
C ALA A 36 -1.87 -5.09 45.30
N GLY A 37 -1.76 -5.70 46.47
CA GLY A 37 -0.52 -5.81 47.26
C GLY A 37 0.55 -6.62 46.55
N ARG A 38 0.18 -7.76 45.94
CA ARG A 38 1.10 -8.54 45.11
C ARG A 38 1.64 -7.76 43.92
N TYR A 39 0.79 -7.00 43.21
CA TYR A 39 1.25 -6.13 42.13
C TYR A 39 2.21 -5.04 42.63
N ARG A 40 1.89 -4.36 43.73
CA ARG A 40 2.79 -3.33 44.32
C ARG A 40 4.12 -3.91 44.78
N SER A 41 4.10 -5.04 45.48
CA SER A 41 5.29 -5.74 45.96
C SER A 41 6.21 -6.08 44.78
N MET A 42 5.65 -6.68 43.72
CA MET A 42 6.39 -7.00 42.51
C MET A 42 6.95 -5.74 41.81
N CYS A 43 6.18 -4.65 41.72
CA CYS A 43 6.69 -3.39 41.17
C CYS A 43 7.83 -2.81 42.02
N ALA A 44 7.74 -2.90 43.35
CA ALA A 44 8.79 -2.45 44.26
C ALA A 44 10.08 -3.24 44.05
N VAL A 45 10.01 -4.58 44.07
CA VAL A 45 11.16 -5.46 43.80
C VAL A 45 11.80 -5.16 42.44
N LEU A 46 11.00 -5.01 41.37
CA LEU A 46 11.54 -4.67 40.05
C LEU A 46 12.19 -3.27 40.01
N SER A 47 11.71 -2.33 40.82
CA SER A 47 12.28 -0.99 40.91
C SER A 47 13.59 -0.99 41.70
N GLU A 48 13.68 -1.80 42.76
CA GLU A 48 14.92 -2.02 43.51
C GLU A 48 15.98 -2.67 42.61
N ILE A 49 15.62 -3.72 41.87
CA ILE A 49 16.53 -4.35 40.88
C ILE A 49 17.02 -3.32 39.86
N ALA A 50 16.15 -2.42 39.37
CA ALA A 50 16.52 -1.37 38.43
C ALA A 50 17.44 -0.29 39.05
N CYS A 51 17.27 0.01 40.35
CA CYS A 51 18.15 0.91 41.08
C CYS A 51 19.55 0.30 41.21
N THR A 52 19.62 -0.95 41.67
CA THR A 52 20.89 -1.70 41.76
C THR A 52 21.55 -1.84 40.39
N ALA A 53 20.78 -2.07 39.32
CA ALA A 53 21.30 -2.09 37.95
C ALA A 53 21.96 -0.77 37.54
N SER A 54 21.41 0.36 37.99
CA SER A 54 21.95 1.70 37.71
C SER A 54 23.24 1.94 38.50
N GLU A 55 23.29 1.49 39.76
CA GLU A 55 24.47 1.61 40.62
C GLU A 55 25.64 0.75 40.12
N LEU A 56 25.34 -0.43 39.57
CA LEU A 56 26.32 -1.38 39.04
C LEU A 56 26.70 -1.14 37.56
N ASP A 57 25.96 -0.26 36.85
CA ASP A 57 26.07 -0.02 35.40
C ASP A 57 26.03 -1.30 34.53
N ASP A 58 25.20 -2.29 34.92
CA ASP A 58 25.16 -3.60 34.27
C ASP A 58 24.03 -3.70 33.22
N GLY A 59 24.41 -3.69 31.94
CA GLY A 59 23.50 -3.82 30.80
C GLY A 59 22.73 -5.14 30.73
N ARG A 60 23.19 -6.21 31.40
CA ARG A 60 22.49 -7.50 31.45
C ARG A 60 21.23 -7.42 32.30
N VAL A 61 21.28 -6.69 33.41
CA VAL A 61 20.13 -6.48 34.29
C VAL A 61 19.05 -5.67 33.57
N TRP A 62 19.45 -4.63 32.82
CA TRP A 62 18.53 -3.88 31.96
C TRP A 62 17.91 -4.73 30.85
N THR A 63 18.69 -5.61 30.24
CA THR A 63 18.20 -6.57 29.23
C THR A 63 17.17 -7.53 29.84
N TRP A 64 17.43 -8.04 31.05
CA TRP A 64 16.50 -8.89 31.77
C TRP A 64 15.21 -8.15 32.19
N LEU A 65 15.32 -6.91 32.70
CA LEU A 65 14.16 -6.07 33.02
C LEU A 65 13.29 -5.79 31.78
N ALA A 66 13.92 -5.72 30.61
CA ALA A 66 13.23 -5.56 29.33
C ALA A 66 12.63 -6.86 28.76
N SER A 67 12.92 -8.03 29.34
CA SER A 67 12.50 -9.34 28.84
C SER A 67 10.98 -9.54 28.81
N ASP A 68 10.55 -10.53 28.03
CA ASP A 68 9.15 -10.89 27.93
C ASP A 68 8.63 -11.60 29.18
N ALA A 69 9.48 -12.31 29.92
CA ALA A 69 9.10 -12.93 31.19
C ALA A 69 8.70 -11.86 32.23
N VAL A 70 9.52 -10.81 32.39
CA VAL A 70 9.21 -9.68 33.29
C VAL A 70 7.94 -8.96 32.86
N ALA A 71 7.77 -8.71 31.56
CA ALA A 71 6.55 -8.09 31.05
C ALA A 71 5.31 -8.97 31.26
N ALA A 72 5.40 -10.29 31.05
CA ALA A 72 4.30 -11.23 31.23
C ALA A 72 3.85 -11.31 32.69
N VAL A 73 4.79 -11.45 33.64
CA VAL A 73 4.46 -11.48 35.08
C VAL A 73 3.84 -10.16 35.54
N ARG A 74 4.40 -9.03 35.08
CA ARG A 74 3.84 -7.71 35.41
C ARG A 74 2.43 -7.50 34.87
N THR A 75 2.19 -7.93 33.65
CA THR A 75 0.87 -7.90 33.00
C THR A 75 -0.13 -8.81 33.73
N ALA A 76 0.29 -10.00 34.15
CA ALA A 76 -0.55 -10.94 34.89
C ALA A 76 -0.92 -10.43 36.28
N ALA A 77 0.03 -9.83 37.01
CA ALA A 77 -0.25 -9.22 38.31
C ALA A 77 -1.15 -7.98 38.19
N ALA A 78 -0.93 -7.13 37.17
CA ALA A 78 -1.80 -6.00 36.87
C ALA A 78 -3.22 -6.43 36.52
N THR A 79 -3.36 -7.50 35.72
CA THR A 79 -4.65 -8.10 35.37
C THR A 79 -5.39 -8.57 36.62
N ALA A 80 -4.72 -9.33 37.49
CA ALA A 80 -5.31 -9.81 38.74
C ALA A 80 -5.74 -8.67 39.68
N ALA A 81 -4.95 -7.58 39.74
CA ALA A 81 -5.31 -6.40 40.54
C ALA A 81 -6.57 -5.70 40.01
N LEU A 82 -6.70 -5.56 38.67
CA LEU A 82 -7.89 -4.96 38.05
C LEU A 82 -9.13 -5.84 38.19
N GLU A 83 -8.98 -7.16 38.06
CA GLU A 83 -10.09 -8.12 38.26
C GLU A 83 -10.57 -8.15 39.71
N ALA A 84 -9.66 -8.01 40.69
CA ALA A 84 -10.02 -7.88 42.11
C ALA A 84 -10.81 -6.59 42.40
N ASP A 85 -10.57 -5.52 41.63
CA ASP A 85 -11.36 -4.28 41.64
C ASP A 85 -12.69 -4.41 40.85
N GLY A 86 -13.02 -5.60 40.34
CA GLY A 86 -14.22 -5.87 39.56
C GLY A 86 -14.17 -5.45 38.09
N LEU A 87 -12.98 -5.10 37.57
CA LEU A 87 -12.79 -4.71 36.17
C LEU A 87 -12.43 -5.93 35.33
N ALA A 88 -13.30 -6.29 34.39
CA ALA A 88 -13.07 -7.42 33.50
C ALA A 88 -11.95 -7.12 32.50
N VAL A 89 -10.95 -8.00 32.43
CA VAL A 89 -9.91 -8.01 31.41
C VAL A 89 -10.24 -9.13 30.42
N ASP A 90 -10.39 -8.79 29.14
CA ASP A 90 -10.59 -9.78 28.07
C ASP A 90 -9.46 -10.84 28.12
N ALA A 91 -9.79 -12.12 28.12
CA ALA A 91 -8.82 -13.23 28.18
C ALA A 91 -8.44 -13.79 26.80
N ALA A 92 -9.08 -13.34 25.71
CA ALA A 92 -8.87 -13.89 24.37
C ALA A 92 -7.41 -13.69 23.88
N MET A 93 -6.83 -14.70 23.23
CA MET A 93 -5.41 -14.69 22.86
C MET A 93 -5.18 -14.48 21.36
N ASP A 94 -6.20 -14.01 20.62
CA ASP A 94 -6.05 -13.64 19.22
C ASP A 94 -5.43 -12.24 19.05
N PRO A 95 -4.74 -11.96 17.91
CA PRO A 95 -4.11 -10.65 17.66
C PRO A 95 -5.08 -9.47 17.79
N ASP A 96 -6.31 -9.67 17.33
CA ASP A 96 -7.38 -8.67 17.34
C ASP A 96 -7.82 -8.35 18.79
N ALA A 97 -7.90 -9.35 19.67
CA ALA A 97 -8.15 -9.18 21.09
C ALA A 97 -7.00 -8.44 21.79
N HIS A 98 -5.74 -8.74 21.47
CA HIS A 98 -4.59 -8.02 22.01
C HIS A 98 -4.62 -6.53 21.65
N LEU A 99 -4.93 -6.18 20.38
CA LEU A 99 -5.03 -4.79 19.96
C LEU A 99 -6.20 -4.06 20.64
N ARG A 100 -7.39 -4.67 20.68
CA ARG A 100 -8.56 -4.10 21.37
C ARG A 100 -8.28 -3.86 22.85
N ARG A 101 -7.68 -4.83 23.53
CA ARG A 101 -7.29 -4.74 24.95
C ARG A 101 -6.29 -3.61 25.17
N ALA A 102 -5.25 -3.51 24.34
CA ALA A 102 -4.27 -2.44 24.45
C ALA A 102 -4.91 -1.04 24.33
N LEU A 103 -5.75 -0.82 23.32
CA LEU A 103 -6.42 0.46 23.10
C LEU A 103 -7.42 0.79 24.21
N HIS A 104 -8.17 -0.21 24.68
CA HIS A 104 -9.12 -0.06 25.78
C HIS A 104 -8.40 0.41 27.06
N TRP A 105 -7.39 -0.33 27.51
CA TRP A 105 -6.69 -0.03 28.76
C TRP A 105 -5.87 1.25 28.68
N ARG A 106 -5.29 1.57 27.52
CA ARG A 106 -4.64 2.89 27.31
C ARG A 106 -5.63 4.05 27.45
N ARG A 107 -6.86 3.89 26.96
CA ARG A 107 -7.92 4.91 27.08
C ARG A 107 -8.46 5.00 28.51
N TYR A 108 -8.65 3.85 29.16
CA TYR A 108 -9.08 3.77 30.56
C TYR A 108 -8.07 4.43 31.50
N GLY A 109 -6.78 4.10 31.36
CA GLY A 109 -5.69 4.66 32.17
C GLY A 109 -5.55 6.18 32.05
N ARG A 110 -5.96 6.78 30.93
CA ARG A 110 -6.00 8.25 30.77
C ARG A 110 -7.16 8.93 31.50
N ARG A 111 -8.19 8.17 31.89
CA ARG A 111 -9.43 8.69 32.49
C ARG A 111 -9.53 8.41 33.98
N THR A 112 -8.95 7.30 34.45
CA THR A 112 -9.01 6.94 35.87
C THR A 112 -8.14 7.86 36.73
N THR A 113 -8.70 8.30 37.86
CA THR A 113 -8.00 9.09 38.88
C THR A 113 -7.27 8.22 39.90
N ALA A 114 -7.55 6.91 39.95
CA ALA A 114 -6.87 5.96 40.85
C ALA A 114 -5.49 5.56 40.30
N ASP A 115 -4.43 5.81 41.07
CA ASP A 115 -3.06 5.59 40.62
C ASP A 115 -2.73 4.12 40.34
N LEU A 116 -3.19 3.22 41.21
CA LEU A 116 -3.04 1.78 41.04
C LEU A 116 -3.65 1.32 39.70
N GLN A 117 -4.88 1.72 39.43
CA GLN A 117 -5.60 1.37 38.20
C GLN A 117 -4.94 1.97 36.96
N ARG A 118 -4.39 3.21 37.05
CA ARG A 118 -3.61 3.80 35.95
C ARG A 118 -2.37 2.97 35.63
N ARG A 119 -1.60 2.58 36.65
CA ARG A 119 -0.38 1.77 36.47
C ARG A 119 -0.70 0.38 35.92
N CYS A 120 -1.70 -0.29 36.50
CA CYS A 120 -2.16 -1.59 36.02
C CYS A 120 -2.65 -1.51 34.56
N ALA A 121 -3.43 -0.49 34.21
CA ALA A 121 -3.89 -0.28 32.84
C ALA A 121 -2.74 -0.05 31.85
N ALA A 122 -1.70 0.67 32.27
CA ALA A 122 -0.50 0.89 31.46
C ALA A 122 0.27 -0.43 31.23
N ASP A 123 0.38 -1.27 32.26
CA ASP A 123 1.06 -2.57 32.15
C ASP A 123 0.25 -3.57 31.33
N VAL A 124 -1.08 -3.63 31.49
CA VAL A 124 -1.96 -4.44 30.63
C VAL A 124 -1.88 -3.98 29.17
N SER A 125 -1.84 -2.66 28.93
CA SER A 125 -1.66 -2.12 27.57
C SER A 125 -0.33 -2.51 26.96
N ARG A 126 0.78 -2.43 27.72
CA ARG A 126 2.11 -2.82 27.22
C ARG A 126 2.22 -4.32 26.98
N GLY A 127 1.74 -5.14 27.91
CA GLY A 127 1.71 -6.60 27.77
C GLY A 127 0.93 -7.05 26.55
N SER A 128 -0.23 -6.45 26.30
CA SER A 128 -1.05 -6.75 25.12
C SER A 128 -0.33 -6.41 23.81
N LEU A 129 0.39 -5.28 23.74
CA LEU A 129 1.17 -4.92 22.55
C LEU A 129 2.38 -5.83 22.33
N ARG A 130 3.01 -6.32 23.39
CA ARG A 130 4.10 -7.30 23.29
C ARG A 130 3.60 -8.66 22.80
N LEU A 131 2.46 -9.13 23.32
CA LEU A 131 1.82 -10.35 22.84
C LEU A 131 1.41 -10.22 21.36
N LEU A 132 0.91 -9.06 20.94
CA LEU A 132 0.63 -8.76 19.54
C LEU A 132 1.90 -8.84 18.66
N ALA A 133 3.02 -8.29 19.14
CA ALA A 133 4.30 -8.33 18.44
C ALA A 133 4.88 -9.76 18.36
N GLY A 134 4.74 -10.56 19.43
CA GLY A 134 5.22 -11.95 19.49
C GLY A 134 4.33 -12.96 18.76
N ALA A 135 3.03 -12.68 18.61
CA ALA A 135 2.10 -13.50 17.83
C ALA A 135 2.26 -13.31 16.30
N ALA A 136 3.13 -12.41 15.85
CA ALA A 136 3.41 -12.21 14.44
C ALA A 136 4.39 -13.30 13.93
N PRO A 137 3.82 -14.35 13.30
CA PRO A 137 3.92 -14.47 11.85
C PRO A 137 2.53 -14.45 11.20
N ARG A 138 2.26 -13.41 10.39
CA ARG A 138 1.21 -13.30 9.34
C ARG A 138 -0.20 -13.85 9.65
N VAL A 139 -0.75 -13.68 10.84
CA VAL A 139 -2.22 -13.70 11.00
C VAL A 139 -2.72 -12.26 10.92
N MET A 140 -3.11 -11.87 9.71
CA MET A 140 -3.61 -10.53 9.41
C MET A 140 -4.98 -10.31 10.06
N SER A 141 -5.12 -9.30 10.90
CA SER A 141 -6.41 -8.93 11.48
C SER A 141 -7.42 -8.51 10.39
N ARG A 142 -8.73 -8.57 10.69
CA ARG A 142 -9.76 -8.09 9.72
C ARG A 142 -9.55 -6.63 9.34
N LEU A 143 -9.13 -5.81 10.30
CA LEU A 143 -8.86 -4.39 10.08
C LEU A 143 -7.61 -4.17 9.21
N GLU A 144 -6.54 -4.93 9.43
CA GLU A 144 -5.35 -4.90 8.57
C GLU A 144 -5.67 -5.35 7.16
N LEU A 145 -6.48 -6.39 6.98
CA LEU A 145 -6.90 -6.85 5.65
C LEU A 145 -7.74 -5.79 4.94
N GLN A 146 -8.64 -5.09 5.65
CA GLN A 146 -9.39 -3.97 5.09
C GLN A 146 -8.48 -2.80 4.70
N ARG A 147 -7.47 -2.50 5.52
CA ARG A 147 -6.48 -1.44 5.23
C ARG A 147 -5.63 -1.80 4.02
N ILE A 148 -5.09 -3.01 3.97
CA ILE A 148 -4.30 -3.52 2.86
C ILE A 148 -5.12 -3.55 1.58
N ARG A 149 -6.40 -3.93 1.64
CA ARG A 149 -7.32 -3.81 0.51
C ARG A 149 -7.40 -2.37 -0.02
N LEU A 150 -7.60 -1.39 0.86
CA LEU A 150 -7.68 0.02 0.47
C LEU A 150 -6.36 0.52 -0.14
N GLU A 151 -5.22 0.14 0.46
CA GLU A 151 -3.89 0.51 -0.01
C GLU A 151 -3.57 -0.12 -1.38
N LEU A 152 -3.85 -1.42 -1.56
CA LEU A 152 -3.63 -2.13 -2.84
C LEU A 152 -4.52 -1.57 -3.96
N VAL A 153 -5.80 -1.32 -3.68
CA VAL A 153 -6.68 -0.70 -4.68
C VAL A 153 -6.15 0.68 -5.05
N ARG A 154 -5.77 1.51 -4.07
CA ARG A 154 -5.24 2.84 -4.34
C ARG A 154 -3.93 2.81 -5.14
N ASP A 155 -3.03 1.90 -4.82
CA ASP A 155 -1.76 1.74 -5.53
C ASP A 155 -1.98 1.28 -6.97
N SER A 156 -2.88 0.31 -7.20
CA SER A 156 -3.29 -0.11 -8.55
C SER A 156 -3.77 1.08 -9.38
N ARG A 157 -4.70 1.89 -8.84
CA ARG A 157 -5.22 3.08 -9.54
C ARG A 157 -4.09 4.04 -9.93
N ARG A 158 -3.23 4.36 -8.97
CA ARG A 158 -2.10 5.27 -9.18
C ARG A 158 -1.17 4.78 -10.28
N ARG A 159 -0.73 3.52 -10.22
CA ARG A 159 0.20 2.96 -11.21
C ARG A 159 -0.36 2.95 -12.62
N TYR A 160 -1.64 2.59 -12.78
CA TYR A 160 -2.29 2.61 -14.10
C TYR A 160 -2.57 4.03 -14.59
N ASP A 161 -2.85 4.98 -13.71
CA ASP A 161 -2.99 6.39 -14.09
C ASP A 161 -1.63 6.99 -14.50
N ASP A 162 -0.56 6.68 -13.78
CA ASP A 162 0.82 7.06 -14.11
C ASP A 162 1.26 6.42 -15.44
N LEU A 163 0.98 5.13 -15.64
CA LEU A 163 1.22 4.43 -16.90
C LEU A 163 0.45 5.08 -18.06
N ARG A 164 -0.83 5.40 -17.86
CA ARG A 164 -1.65 6.07 -18.87
C ARG A 164 -1.05 7.41 -19.28
N ALA A 165 -0.63 8.22 -18.31
CA ALA A 165 -0.01 9.51 -18.58
C ALA A 165 1.28 9.36 -19.39
N ASP A 166 2.13 8.39 -19.02
CA ASP A 166 3.37 8.08 -19.73
C ASP A 166 3.13 7.58 -21.17
N LEU A 167 2.16 6.69 -21.36
CA LEU A 167 1.79 6.18 -22.69
C LEU A 167 1.20 7.28 -23.58
N LEU A 168 0.33 8.14 -23.05
CA LEU A 168 -0.25 9.27 -23.78
C LEU A 168 0.80 10.29 -24.19
N ALA A 169 1.84 10.51 -23.37
CA ALA A 169 2.96 11.36 -23.71
C ALA A 169 3.80 10.82 -24.88
N ARG A 170 3.81 9.49 -25.08
CA ARG A 170 4.57 8.80 -26.12
C ARG A 170 3.76 8.47 -27.38
N VAL A 171 2.50 8.90 -27.47
CA VAL A 171 1.65 8.61 -28.64
C VAL A 171 2.27 9.24 -29.90
N PRO A 172 2.59 8.45 -30.94
CA PRO A 172 3.27 8.95 -32.12
C PRO A 172 2.34 9.79 -32.99
N SER A 173 2.83 10.95 -33.44
CA SER A 173 2.16 11.79 -34.44
C SER A 173 2.25 11.25 -35.88
N GLY A 174 3.00 10.15 -36.10
CA GLY A 174 3.35 9.59 -37.41
C GLY A 174 3.10 8.07 -37.52
N ARG A 175 3.92 7.34 -38.30
CA ARG A 175 3.84 5.87 -38.37
C ARG A 175 4.37 5.26 -37.08
N GLY A 176 3.47 4.76 -36.24
CA GLY A 176 3.78 4.15 -34.93
C GLY A 176 4.02 2.64 -34.99
N ALA A 177 4.93 2.16 -35.85
CA ALA A 177 5.28 0.74 -35.87
C ALA A 177 5.82 0.31 -34.49
N GLY A 178 5.26 -0.76 -33.92
CA GLY A 178 5.68 -1.28 -32.61
C GLY A 178 5.11 -0.56 -31.37
N PHE A 179 4.39 0.56 -31.53
CA PHE A 179 3.78 1.25 -30.38
C PHE A 179 2.78 0.36 -29.63
N GLU A 180 1.95 -0.38 -30.36
CA GLU A 180 0.97 -1.29 -29.76
C GLU A 180 1.64 -2.42 -28.98
N ALA A 181 2.71 -3.00 -29.51
CA ALA A 181 3.49 -4.03 -28.83
C ALA A 181 4.15 -3.48 -27.57
N GLY A 182 4.75 -2.29 -27.63
CA GLY A 182 5.33 -1.63 -26.46
C GLY A 182 4.31 -1.26 -25.38
N VAL A 183 3.09 -0.87 -25.76
CA VAL A 183 1.99 -0.67 -24.81
C VAL A 183 1.63 -1.98 -24.11
N ARG A 184 1.51 -3.09 -24.86
CA ARG A 184 1.22 -4.41 -24.28
C ARG A 184 2.32 -4.87 -23.33
N GLU A 185 3.59 -4.72 -23.73
CA GLU A 185 4.75 -5.06 -22.89
C GLU A 185 4.73 -4.28 -21.57
N ARG A 186 4.51 -2.96 -21.63
CA ARG A 186 4.46 -2.11 -20.44
C ARG A 186 3.28 -2.43 -19.52
N LEU A 187 2.14 -2.85 -20.09
CA LEU A 187 0.99 -3.32 -19.30
C LEU A 187 1.29 -4.62 -18.56
N VAL A 188 1.96 -5.58 -19.21
CA VAL A 188 2.41 -6.83 -18.59
C VAL A 188 3.37 -6.53 -17.43
N GLU A 189 4.32 -5.62 -17.64
CA GLU A 189 5.28 -5.23 -16.62
C GLU A 189 4.59 -4.63 -15.38
N VAL A 190 3.63 -3.71 -15.57
CA VAL A 190 2.89 -3.11 -14.44
C VAL A 190 2.00 -4.15 -13.74
N ALA A 191 1.40 -5.08 -14.48
CA ALA A 191 0.63 -6.18 -13.89
C ALA A 191 1.52 -7.11 -13.05
N ASP A 192 2.72 -7.44 -13.53
CA ASP A 192 3.70 -8.24 -12.79
C ASP A 192 4.17 -7.54 -11.51
N GLN A 193 4.45 -6.23 -11.57
CA GLN A 193 4.78 -5.44 -10.38
C GLN A 193 3.62 -5.43 -9.37
N MET A 194 2.37 -5.36 -9.84
CA MET A 194 1.20 -5.38 -8.95
C MET A 194 1.02 -6.76 -8.30
N ARG A 195 1.28 -7.84 -9.04
CA ARG A 195 1.29 -9.22 -8.52
C ARG A 195 2.31 -9.38 -7.39
N GLU A 196 3.53 -8.92 -7.60
CA GLU A 196 4.60 -8.96 -6.60
C GLU A 196 4.26 -8.12 -5.37
N ALA A 197 3.76 -6.89 -5.57
CA ALA A 197 3.36 -6.01 -4.48
C ALA A 197 2.22 -6.63 -3.64
N THR A 198 1.26 -7.28 -4.29
CA THR A 198 0.14 -7.97 -3.63
C THR A 198 0.63 -9.16 -2.81
N ALA A 199 1.51 -9.98 -3.38
CA ALA A 199 2.12 -11.11 -2.69
C ALA A 199 2.85 -10.66 -1.42
N LEU A 200 3.65 -9.59 -1.54
CA LEU A 200 4.38 -9.01 -0.42
C LEU A 200 3.44 -8.44 0.65
N ALA A 201 2.40 -7.69 0.25
CA ALA A 201 1.43 -7.09 1.17
C ALA A 201 0.60 -8.14 1.93
N LEU A 202 0.19 -9.22 1.27
CA LEU A 202 -0.53 -10.32 1.90
C LEU A 202 0.38 -11.29 2.66
N GLY A 203 1.71 -11.14 2.50
CA GLY A 203 2.66 -12.11 3.01
C GLY A 203 2.40 -13.52 2.48
N ARG A 204 2.11 -13.65 1.19
CA ARG A 204 1.96 -14.94 0.49
C ARG A 204 2.96 -15.00 -0.66
N PRO A 205 3.43 -16.18 -1.06
CA PRO A 205 4.22 -16.29 -2.28
C PRO A 205 3.41 -15.80 -3.49
N ALA A 206 4.06 -15.10 -4.41
CA ALA A 206 3.42 -14.67 -5.65
C ALA A 206 2.97 -15.90 -6.45
N SER A 207 1.80 -15.81 -7.10
CA SER A 207 1.32 -16.87 -7.98
C SER A 207 2.31 -17.09 -9.11
N THR A 208 2.59 -18.36 -9.45
CA THR A 208 3.35 -18.70 -10.66
C THR A 208 2.62 -18.27 -11.93
N GLU A 209 1.29 -18.23 -11.87
CA GLU A 209 0.43 -17.71 -12.92
C GLU A 209 0.51 -16.18 -13.01
N ARG A 210 0.75 -15.67 -14.23
CA ARG A 210 0.74 -14.22 -14.51
C ARG A 210 -0.69 -13.71 -14.49
N TRP A 211 -0.85 -12.46 -14.09
CA TRP A 211 -2.15 -11.81 -14.12
C TRP A 211 -2.60 -11.60 -15.57
N PRO A 212 -3.88 -11.91 -15.89
CA PRO A 212 -4.37 -11.81 -17.25
C PRO A 212 -4.42 -10.34 -17.68
N VAL A 213 -3.73 -10.01 -18.77
CA VAL A 213 -3.89 -8.72 -19.45
C VAL A 213 -4.94 -8.92 -20.55
N PRO A 214 -6.11 -8.28 -20.46
CA PRO A 214 -7.20 -8.52 -21.40
C PRO A 214 -6.80 -8.15 -22.82
N GLU A 215 -7.16 -9.02 -23.76
CA GLU A 215 -6.87 -8.82 -25.17
C GLU A 215 -7.87 -7.82 -25.76
N VAL A 216 -7.54 -6.54 -25.66
CA VAL A 216 -8.30 -5.50 -26.34
C VAL A 216 -7.90 -5.49 -27.81
N THR A 217 -8.89 -5.56 -28.70
CA THR A 217 -8.70 -5.40 -30.15
C THR A 217 -7.88 -4.16 -30.45
N GLY A 218 -6.97 -4.28 -31.43
CA GLY A 218 -6.10 -3.18 -31.84
C GLY A 218 -6.87 -1.92 -32.26
N PRO A 219 -6.21 -0.74 -32.29
CA PRO A 219 -6.84 0.50 -32.70
C PRO A 219 -7.37 0.37 -34.12
N VAL A 220 -8.68 0.55 -34.31
CA VAL A 220 -9.30 0.51 -35.64
C VAL A 220 -8.95 1.81 -36.36
N LEU A 221 -7.92 1.77 -37.21
CA LEU A 221 -7.45 2.91 -38.02
C LEU A 221 -8.25 3.08 -39.33
N VAL A 222 -9.47 2.56 -39.41
CA VAL A 222 -10.30 2.65 -40.62
C VAL A 222 -10.90 4.05 -40.71
N GLN A 223 -10.27 4.91 -41.51
CA GLN A 223 -10.89 6.14 -41.98
C GLN A 223 -12.03 5.78 -42.93
N ARG A 224 -13.24 6.31 -42.71
CA ARG A 224 -14.35 6.13 -43.64
C ARG A 224 -14.00 6.84 -44.97
N PRO A 225 -14.21 6.19 -46.12
CA PRO A 225 -13.83 6.75 -47.43
C PRO A 225 -14.52 8.10 -47.71
N ASP A 226 -15.74 8.28 -47.19
CA ASP A 226 -16.54 9.51 -47.36
C ASP A 226 -15.91 10.71 -46.65
N GLU A 227 -15.34 10.52 -45.46
CA GLU A 227 -14.64 11.57 -44.71
C GLU A 227 -13.32 11.96 -45.38
N LEU A 228 -12.67 10.99 -46.01
CA LEU A 228 -11.41 11.17 -46.74
C LEU A 228 -11.66 11.97 -48.02
N TRP A 229 -12.75 11.67 -48.73
CA TRP A 229 -13.18 12.41 -49.91
C TRP A 229 -13.58 13.85 -49.58
N LEU A 230 -14.37 14.07 -48.52
CA LEU A 230 -14.71 15.41 -48.01
C LEU A 230 -13.45 16.23 -47.66
N GLY A 231 -12.48 15.62 -46.98
CA GLY A 231 -11.21 16.27 -46.64
C GLY A 231 -10.38 16.65 -47.87
N VAL A 232 -10.35 15.79 -48.89
CA VAL A 232 -9.66 16.05 -50.16
C VAL A 232 -10.35 17.18 -50.94
N VAL A 233 -11.67 17.17 -51.05
CA VAL A 233 -12.43 18.21 -51.76
C VAL A 233 -12.29 19.57 -51.08
N LEU A 234 -12.43 19.62 -49.75
CA LEU A 234 -12.29 20.87 -48.99
C LEU A 234 -10.84 21.39 -49.03
N GLY A 235 -9.86 20.48 -48.91
CA GLY A 235 -8.44 20.81 -49.03
C GLY A 235 -8.07 21.33 -50.40
N ALA A 236 -8.55 20.69 -51.47
CA ALA A 236 -8.31 21.10 -52.85
C ALA A 236 -8.94 22.45 -53.16
N GLY A 237 -10.18 22.70 -52.71
CA GLY A 237 -10.84 23.99 -52.85
C GLY A 237 -10.11 25.12 -52.13
N PHE A 238 -9.64 24.86 -50.90
CA PHE A 238 -8.85 25.82 -50.12
C PHE A 238 -7.48 26.10 -50.74
N GLY A 239 -6.75 25.06 -51.16
CA GLY A 239 -5.44 25.21 -51.79
C GLY A 239 -5.50 25.96 -53.12
N LEU A 240 -6.53 25.70 -53.94
CA LEU A 240 -6.77 26.43 -55.17
C LEU A 240 -7.10 27.91 -54.89
N GLY A 241 -7.95 28.19 -53.90
CA GLY A 241 -8.28 29.56 -53.49
C GLY A 241 -7.06 30.34 -52.97
N ALA A 242 -6.22 29.69 -52.16
CA ALA A 242 -4.97 30.28 -51.65
C ALA A 242 -3.96 30.53 -52.77
N ALA A 243 -3.81 29.59 -53.72
CA ALA A 243 -2.95 29.75 -54.88
C ALA A 243 -3.35 30.96 -55.74
N LEU A 244 -4.65 31.09 -56.03
CA LEU A 244 -5.19 32.23 -56.78
C LEU A 244 -5.02 33.55 -56.01
N GLY A 245 -5.22 33.54 -54.69
CA GLY A 245 -4.97 34.70 -53.83
C GLY A 245 -3.51 35.15 -53.86
N LEU A 246 -2.57 34.21 -53.70
CA LEU A 246 -1.13 34.49 -53.72
C LEU A 246 -0.65 34.94 -55.10
N ALA A 247 -1.10 34.27 -56.17
CA ALA A 247 -0.81 34.68 -57.54
C ALA A 247 -1.30 36.12 -57.80
N ARG A 248 -2.51 36.46 -57.33
CA ARG A 248 -3.06 37.83 -57.44
C ARG A 248 -2.27 38.85 -56.64
N THR A 249 -1.82 38.53 -55.43
CA THR A 249 -0.96 39.45 -54.67
C THR A 249 0.41 39.64 -55.32
N ALA A 250 0.99 38.58 -55.90
CA ALA A 250 2.29 38.63 -56.56
C ALA A 250 2.25 39.44 -57.87
N THR A 251 1.16 39.37 -58.63
CA THR A 251 0.97 40.21 -59.83
C THR A 251 0.85 41.71 -59.52
N GLY A 252 0.59 42.08 -58.25
CA GLY A 252 0.57 43.48 -57.80
C GLY A 252 1.95 44.02 -57.37
N LEU A 253 2.98 43.17 -57.27
CA LEU A 253 4.35 43.57 -56.95
C LEU A 253 5.13 43.85 -58.23
N ALA A 254 5.56 45.11 -58.41
CA ALA A 254 6.34 45.53 -59.56
C ALA A 254 7.68 44.78 -59.63
N GLY A 255 7.92 44.05 -60.74
CA GLY A 255 9.21 43.41 -61.04
C GLY A 255 9.23 41.88 -61.11
N VAL A 256 8.11 41.19 -60.88
CA VAL A 256 8.03 39.72 -61.02
C VAL A 256 7.42 39.35 -62.39
N PRO A 257 8.06 38.50 -63.21
CA PRO A 257 7.45 37.98 -64.44
C PRO A 257 6.18 37.16 -64.14
N ASP A 258 5.08 37.44 -64.83
CA ASP A 258 3.74 36.88 -64.55
C ASP A 258 3.70 35.33 -64.42
N GLY A 259 4.52 34.63 -65.22
CA GLY A 259 4.60 33.16 -65.20
C GLY A 259 5.20 32.57 -63.92
N ILE A 260 6.12 33.29 -63.27
CA ILE A 260 6.80 32.81 -62.05
C ILE A 260 5.83 32.90 -60.86
N GLY A 261 5.05 33.98 -60.76
CA GLY A 261 4.04 34.14 -59.71
C GLY A 261 2.95 33.06 -59.75
N ALA A 262 2.52 32.67 -60.95
CA ALA A 262 1.52 31.61 -61.13
C ALA A 262 2.05 30.23 -60.71
N VAL A 263 3.27 29.87 -61.11
CA VAL A 263 3.89 28.59 -60.73
C VAL A 263 4.15 28.51 -59.22
N VAL A 264 4.68 29.58 -58.63
CA VAL A 264 4.93 29.66 -57.18
C VAL A 264 3.62 29.56 -56.39
N GLY A 265 2.56 30.25 -56.82
CA GLY A 265 1.24 30.19 -56.20
C GLY A 265 0.63 28.79 -56.26
N LEU A 266 0.72 28.11 -57.41
CA LEU A 266 0.25 26.72 -57.57
C LEU A 266 1.01 25.76 -56.64
N VAL A 267 2.34 25.86 -56.59
CA VAL A 267 3.19 25.01 -55.74
C VAL A 267 2.87 25.25 -54.26
N LEU A 268 2.72 26.51 -53.83
CA LEU A 268 2.35 26.83 -52.45
C LEU A 268 0.95 26.33 -52.09
N GLY A 269 -0.05 26.50 -52.96
CA GLY A 269 -1.40 26.01 -52.73
C GLY A 269 -1.49 24.48 -52.65
N LEU A 270 -0.74 23.77 -53.51
CA LEU A 270 -0.63 22.32 -53.46
C LEU A 270 0.05 21.85 -52.16
N ALA A 271 1.14 22.51 -51.77
CA ALA A 271 1.85 22.23 -50.52
C ALA A 271 0.96 22.45 -49.28
N LEU A 272 0.17 23.53 -49.28
CA LEU A 272 -0.80 23.84 -48.22
C LEU A 272 -1.89 22.77 -48.12
N THR A 273 -2.41 22.30 -49.26
CA THR A 273 -3.41 21.23 -49.32
C THR A 273 -2.87 19.93 -48.72
N VAL A 274 -1.67 19.54 -49.12
CA VAL A 274 -0.98 18.36 -48.59
C VAL A 274 -0.74 18.52 -47.08
N ALA A 275 -0.36 19.73 -46.62
CA ALA A 275 -0.17 20.01 -45.20
C ALA A 275 -1.46 19.90 -44.38
N VAL A 276 -2.59 20.42 -44.89
CA VAL A 276 -3.89 20.36 -44.19
C VAL A 276 -4.43 18.93 -44.13
N VAL A 277 -4.43 18.22 -45.26
CA VAL A 277 -4.89 16.82 -45.32
C VAL A 277 -4.00 15.93 -44.46
N GLY A 278 -2.68 16.11 -44.55
CA GLY A 278 -1.71 15.41 -43.71
C GLY A 278 -1.87 15.74 -42.23
N GLY A 279 -2.10 17.00 -41.87
CA GLY A 279 -2.34 17.45 -40.50
C GLY A 279 -3.60 16.82 -39.89
N ARG A 280 -4.72 16.83 -40.62
CA ARG A 280 -5.97 16.22 -40.16
C ARG A 280 -5.84 14.70 -39.98
N ALA A 281 -5.19 14.01 -40.91
CA ALA A 281 -4.94 12.56 -40.80
C ALA A 281 -4.08 12.22 -39.58
N ARG A 282 -3.06 13.05 -39.27
CA ARG A 282 -2.22 12.88 -38.07
C ARG A 282 -3.02 13.09 -36.78
N LEU A 283 -3.88 14.11 -36.73
CA LEU A 283 -4.72 14.38 -35.57
C LEU A 283 -5.74 13.27 -35.32
N HIS A 284 -6.40 12.77 -36.38
CA HIS A 284 -7.33 11.66 -36.24
C HIS A 284 -6.63 10.39 -35.75
N ARG A 285 -5.47 10.06 -36.33
CA ARG A 285 -4.66 8.91 -35.88
C ARG A 285 -4.27 9.03 -34.42
N ARG A 286 -3.81 10.20 -33.99
CA ARG A 286 -3.46 10.47 -32.59
C ARG A 286 -4.68 10.28 -31.68
N ALA A 287 -5.84 10.82 -32.04
CA ALA A 287 -7.06 10.67 -31.26
C ALA A 287 -7.53 9.21 -31.14
N VAL A 288 -7.40 8.41 -32.20
CA VAL A 288 -7.69 6.97 -32.17
C VAL A 288 -6.74 6.24 -31.23
N LEU A 289 -5.43 6.56 -31.27
CA LEU A 289 -4.43 5.97 -30.37
C LEU A 289 -4.66 6.41 -28.92
N ASP A 290 -4.97 7.67 -28.66
CA ASP A 290 -5.27 8.18 -27.31
C ASP A 290 -6.48 7.45 -26.71
N ARG A 291 -7.55 7.28 -27.51
CA ARG A 291 -8.75 6.55 -27.09
C ARG A 291 -8.45 5.07 -26.86
N TRP A 292 -7.67 4.45 -27.75
CA TRP A 292 -7.28 3.06 -27.62
C TRP A 292 -6.42 2.84 -26.37
N VAL A 293 -5.37 3.63 -26.15
CA VAL A 293 -4.54 3.58 -24.92
C VAL A 293 -5.42 3.71 -23.68
N GLY A 294 -6.34 4.67 -23.65
CA GLY A 294 -7.29 4.82 -22.55
C GLY A 294 -8.12 3.55 -22.29
N SER A 295 -8.61 2.90 -23.35
CA SER A 295 -9.38 1.67 -23.25
C SER A 295 -8.56 0.46 -22.78
N VAL A 296 -7.34 0.28 -23.31
CA VAL A 296 -6.49 -0.87 -22.93
C VAL A 296 -6.00 -0.75 -21.50
N VAL A 297 -5.58 0.45 -21.08
CA VAL A 297 -5.17 0.69 -19.69
C VAL A 297 -6.34 0.47 -18.72
N ALA A 298 -7.54 0.95 -19.06
CA ALA A 298 -8.72 0.74 -18.22
C ALA A 298 -9.08 -0.76 -18.10
N ALA A 299 -9.02 -1.50 -19.20
CA ALA A 299 -9.28 -2.94 -19.20
C ALA A 299 -8.24 -3.69 -18.35
N ALA A 300 -6.94 -3.39 -18.52
CA ALA A 300 -5.88 -4.01 -17.74
C ALA A 300 -5.98 -3.69 -16.24
N ARG A 301 -6.32 -2.45 -15.90
CA ARG A 301 -6.60 -2.06 -14.51
C ARG A 301 -7.76 -2.85 -13.91
N GLN A 302 -8.86 -3.01 -14.66
CA GLN A 302 -10.01 -3.78 -14.21
C GLN A 302 -9.65 -5.24 -13.96
N ALA A 303 -8.94 -5.88 -14.89
CA ALA A 303 -8.50 -7.27 -14.73
C ALA A 303 -7.59 -7.45 -13.50
N SER A 304 -6.67 -6.51 -13.26
CA SER A 304 -5.83 -6.51 -12.06
C SER A 304 -6.65 -6.26 -10.78
N GLU A 305 -7.64 -5.37 -10.80
CA GLU A 305 -8.55 -5.14 -9.66
C GLU A 305 -9.41 -6.38 -9.34
N GLU A 306 -9.79 -7.18 -10.35
CA GLU A 306 -10.50 -8.45 -10.19
C GLU A 306 -9.61 -9.53 -9.56
N GLU A 307 -8.38 -9.72 -10.05
CA GLU A 307 -7.44 -10.68 -9.48
C GLU A 307 -7.06 -10.32 -8.04
N LEU A 308 -6.86 -9.02 -7.76
CA LEU A 308 -6.71 -8.50 -6.40
C LEU A 308 -7.88 -8.90 -5.50
N ALA A 309 -9.12 -8.78 -6.00
CA ALA A 309 -10.31 -9.14 -5.24
C ALA A 309 -10.35 -10.64 -4.93
N TYR A 310 -10.00 -11.50 -5.90
CA TYR A 310 -9.89 -12.95 -5.68
C TYR A 310 -8.85 -13.31 -4.63
N ARG A 311 -7.66 -12.73 -4.70
CA ARG A 311 -6.59 -12.98 -3.72
C ARG A 311 -6.94 -12.51 -2.32
N LEU A 312 -7.60 -11.36 -2.23
CA LEU A 312 -8.12 -10.85 -0.95
C LEU A 312 -9.22 -11.75 -0.40
N LEU A 313 -10.08 -12.31 -1.24
CA LEU A 313 -11.12 -13.24 -0.84
C LEU A 313 -10.52 -14.55 -0.31
N GLU A 314 -9.51 -15.09 -1.00
CA GLU A 314 -8.75 -16.28 -0.56
C GLU A 314 -8.12 -16.05 0.83
N ALA A 315 -7.49 -14.88 1.03
CA ALA A 315 -6.94 -14.50 2.32
C ALA A 315 -8.03 -14.35 3.41
N GLN A 316 -9.20 -13.82 3.06
CA GLN A 316 -10.33 -13.71 3.99
C GLN A 316 -10.90 -15.08 4.38
N THR A 317 -11.01 -16.02 3.43
CA THR A 317 -11.48 -17.38 3.70
C THR A 317 -10.52 -18.15 4.59
N ASP A 318 -9.21 -17.96 4.41
CA ASP A 318 -8.18 -18.54 5.28
C ASP A 318 -8.27 -18.00 6.71
N LEU A 319 -8.51 -16.69 6.88
CA LEU A 319 -8.73 -16.10 8.21
C LEU A 319 -10.02 -16.62 8.87
N ALA A 320 -11.09 -16.79 8.10
CA ALA A 320 -12.36 -17.30 8.61
C ALA A 320 -12.26 -18.77 9.03
N SER A 321 -11.55 -19.60 8.26
CA SER A 321 -11.34 -21.02 8.58
C SER A 321 -10.45 -21.22 9.80
N ALA A 322 -9.38 -20.41 9.93
CA ALA A 322 -8.53 -20.39 11.12
C ALA A 322 -9.32 -20.05 12.39
N HIS A 323 -10.21 -19.06 12.33
CA HIS A 323 -11.09 -18.66 13.44
C HIS A 323 -12.14 -19.73 13.81
N HIS A 324 -12.60 -20.52 12.84
CA HIS A 324 -13.50 -21.64 13.12
C HIS A 324 -12.75 -22.80 13.80
N LYS A 325 -11.52 -23.09 13.36
CA LYS A 325 -10.67 -24.14 13.94
C LYS A 325 -10.24 -23.86 15.38
N THR A 326 -10.11 -22.59 15.77
CA THR A 326 -9.80 -22.21 17.16
C THR A 326 -11.00 -22.25 18.10
N LYS A 327 -12.22 -22.42 17.58
CA LYS A 327 -13.46 -22.49 18.38
C LYS A 327 -13.99 -23.90 18.62
N ASN A 328 -13.54 -24.89 17.85
CA ASN A 328 -13.84 -26.31 18.06
C ASN A 328 -12.66 -26.98 18.77
#